data_AF-A0A2K5QX62-F1
#
_entry.id   AF-A0A2K5QX62-F1
#
_cell.length_a   1.000
_cell.length_b   1.000
_cell.length_c   1.000
_cell.angle_alpha   90.00
_cell.angle_beta   90.00
_cell.angle_gamma   90.00
#
_symmetry.space_group_name_H-M   'P 1'
#
loop_
_entity.id
_entity.type
_entity.pdbx_description
1 polymer ?
#
loop_
_entity_poly.entity_id
_entity_poly.type
_entity_poly.pdbx_seq_one_letter_code
_entity_poly.pdbx_strand_id
1 'polypeptide(L)'
;MLAGAVVIIVRAPRCRDLPVQKWWHTGALYRIGDLQGFQGNGAGNLAGLKGHLDYLSSLKVKGLVLGPIHKNQKDDVAGTDLLQIDPNFGSKEDFASLLQSAKKKSIRVILDLTPNYQGENSWFSTQVDTVATKVKDALEFWLQAGVDGFQVRDIENLKDASSFLAEWQNITNGFGEDRWSVDLSVNTEDTALHNPVFSAFQPVEAPVMLWDESNFPYISAAVRANMTVKGQSEDPGSLLSLFRRLSDQRSKERSLLHGDFHALTSGPGFFSYIRHWDQNERFLVVLNFGDVGLSAGLQASDLPASASLPAKADLLLSTQPGREEGSPLELESLKLEPHEGLLLRFPYVA
;
A
#
# COMPACT_ATOMS: atom_id res chain seq x y z
N MET A 1 -43.25 -9.19 -28.94
CA MET A 1 -42.42 -8.24 -28.16
C MET A 1 -41.94 -8.86 -26.86
N LEU A 2 -42.82 -9.31 -25.95
CA LEU A 2 -42.43 -9.94 -24.67
C LEU A 2 -41.47 -11.14 -24.82
N ALA A 3 -41.80 -12.11 -25.68
CA ALA A 3 -40.94 -13.27 -25.93
C ALA A 3 -39.55 -12.87 -26.48
N GLY A 4 -39.48 -11.82 -27.30
CA GLY A 4 -38.21 -11.28 -27.80
C GLY A 4 -37.36 -10.66 -26.69
N ALA A 5 -37.98 -9.88 -25.79
CA ALA A 5 -37.30 -9.31 -24.63
C ALA A 5 -36.74 -10.40 -23.69
N VAL A 6 -37.52 -11.47 -23.45
CA VAL A 6 -37.06 -12.61 -22.64
C VAL A 6 -35.89 -13.32 -23.29
N VAL A 7 -35.94 -13.57 -24.61
CA VAL A 7 -34.83 -14.23 -25.33
C VAL A 7 -33.56 -13.39 -25.31
N ILE A 8 -33.66 -12.06 -25.42
CA ILE A 8 -32.51 -11.16 -25.31
C ILE A 8 -31.87 -11.25 -23.92
N ILE A 9 -32.66 -11.22 -22.85
CA ILE A 9 -32.15 -11.32 -21.47
C ILE A 9 -31.51 -12.68 -21.21
N VAL A 10 -32.12 -13.77 -21.69
CA VAL A 10 -31.60 -15.15 -21.47
C VAL A 10 -30.32 -15.41 -22.26
N ARG A 11 -30.17 -14.81 -23.44
CA ARG A 11 -28.97 -14.99 -24.29
C ARG A 11 -27.86 -13.99 -24.02
N ALA A 12 -28.14 -12.89 -23.31
CA ALA A 12 -27.11 -11.94 -22.92
C ALA A 12 -26.07 -12.62 -22.02
N PRO A 13 -24.76 -12.46 -22.29
CA PRO A 13 -23.71 -12.90 -21.38
C PRO A 13 -23.93 -12.27 -20.01
N ARG A 14 -23.77 -13.06 -18.95
CA ARG A 14 -23.79 -12.53 -17.58
C ARG A 14 -22.49 -11.77 -17.34
N CYS A 15 -22.59 -10.64 -16.65
CA CYS A 15 -21.41 -9.98 -16.08
C CYS A 15 -20.70 -10.95 -15.14
N ARG A 16 -19.37 -10.84 -15.08
CA ARG A 16 -18.56 -11.63 -14.14
C ARG A 16 -18.91 -11.20 -12.72
N ASP A 17 -19.19 -12.16 -11.84
CA ASP A 17 -19.44 -11.87 -10.44
C ASP A 17 -18.21 -11.19 -9.81
N LEU A 18 -18.46 -10.19 -8.97
CA LEU A 18 -17.38 -9.52 -8.26
C LEU A 18 -16.79 -10.49 -7.23
N PRO A 19 -15.45 -10.70 -7.24
CA PRO A 19 -14.82 -11.54 -6.23
C PRO A 19 -15.02 -10.91 -4.86
N VAL A 20 -15.18 -11.74 -3.81
CA VAL A 20 -15.18 -11.26 -2.44
C VAL A 20 -13.78 -10.76 -2.12
N GLN A 21 -13.66 -9.47 -1.82
CA GLN A 21 -12.37 -8.80 -1.68
C GLN A 21 -12.23 -8.23 -0.30
N LYS A 22 -11.07 -8.50 0.29
CA LYS A 22 -10.72 -7.99 1.60
C LYS A 22 -10.25 -6.55 1.46
N TRP A 23 -10.41 -5.75 2.51
CA TRP A 23 -10.21 -4.30 2.44
C TRP A 23 -8.79 -3.92 1.99
N TRP A 24 -7.79 -4.72 2.32
CA TRP A 24 -6.39 -4.49 1.93
C TRP A 24 -6.14 -4.67 0.43
N HIS A 25 -6.93 -5.46 -0.29
CA HIS A 25 -6.86 -5.58 -1.76
C HIS A 25 -7.32 -4.31 -2.49
N THR A 26 -7.95 -3.38 -1.79
CA THR A 26 -8.64 -2.23 -2.40
C THR A 26 -7.84 -0.94 -2.42
N GLY A 27 -6.57 -0.96 -1.97
CA GLY A 27 -5.71 0.22 -2.03
C GLY A 27 -4.38 0.03 -1.30
N ALA A 28 -3.64 1.12 -1.17
CA ALA A 28 -2.32 1.12 -0.57
C ALA A 28 -2.37 1.10 0.96
N LEU A 29 -1.32 0.54 1.57
CA LEU A 29 -1.03 0.67 2.99
C LEU A 29 0.16 1.62 3.19
N TYR A 30 0.14 2.40 4.26
CA TYR A 30 1.22 3.31 4.62
C TYR A 30 1.85 2.89 5.95
N ARG A 31 3.16 2.66 5.99
CA ARG A 31 3.87 2.26 7.20
C ARG A 31 4.54 3.46 7.87
N ILE A 32 4.28 3.60 9.17
CA ILE A 32 4.90 4.56 10.07
C ILE A 32 5.66 3.78 11.13
N GLY A 33 6.99 3.73 11.03
CA GLY A 33 7.84 3.05 12.01
C GLY A 33 8.01 3.88 13.27
N ASP A 34 8.71 5.01 13.15
CA ASP A 34 8.93 5.96 14.23
C ASP A 34 7.93 7.12 14.17
N LEU A 35 7.22 7.35 15.27
CA LEU A 35 6.25 8.44 15.39
C LEU A 35 6.94 9.81 15.45
N GLN A 36 8.12 9.91 16.06
CA GLN A 36 8.87 11.16 16.11
C GLN A 36 9.34 11.55 14.72
N GLY A 37 10.02 10.64 14.02
CA GLY A 37 10.46 10.82 12.64
C GLY A 37 9.31 11.16 11.70
N PHE A 38 8.17 10.45 11.79
CA PHE A 38 7.00 10.75 10.96
C PHE A 38 6.39 12.12 11.25
N GLN A 39 6.38 12.60 12.50
CA GLN A 39 5.82 13.90 12.85
C GLN A 39 6.82 15.05 12.69
N GLY A 40 8.11 14.73 12.47
CA GLY A 40 9.18 15.72 12.39
C GLY A 40 9.35 16.49 13.69
N ASN A 41 9.08 17.79 13.64
CA ASN A 41 9.12 18.68 14.82
C ASN A 41 7.91 18.51 15.76
N GLY A 42 7.01 17.57 15.48
CA GLY A 42 5.86 17.26 16.33
C GLY A 42 6.22 16.52 17.62
N ALA A 43 5.20 16.19 18.40
CA ALA A 43 5.35 15.59 19.73
C ALA A 43 5.76 14.11 19.72
N GLY A 44 5.77 13.46 18.55
CA GLY A 44 6.16 12.05 18.41
C GLY A 44 5.20 11.06 19.08
N ASN A 45 3.93 11.44 19.25
CA ASN A 45 2.96 10.68 20.03
C ASN A 45 1.67 10.36 19.25
N LEU A 46 0.80 9.53 19.81
CA LEU A 46 -0.45 9.09 19.16
C LEU A 46 -1.43 10.25 18.89
N ALA A 47 -1.43 11.27 19.76
CA ALA A 47 -2.24 12.46 19.58
C ALA A 47 -1.79 13.30 18.36
N GLY A 48 -0.48 13.43 18.15
CA GLY A 48 0.09 14.08 16.96
C GLY A 48 -0.24 13.29 15.69
N LEU A 49 -0.09 11.97 15.71
CA LEU A 49 -0.45 11.11 14.59
C LEU A 49 -1.93 11.26 14.19
N LYS A 50 -2.83 11.39 15.17
CA LYS A 50 -4.25 11.66 14.91
C LYS A 50 -4.46 12.91 14.06
N GLY A 51 -3.65 13.96 14.26
CA GLY A 51 -3.67 15.19 13.46
C GLY A 51 -3.27 14.97 11.99
N HIS A 52 -2.48 13.95 11.70
CA HIS A 52 -2.04 13.61 10.33
C HIS A 52 -2.96 12.62 9.60
N LEU A 53 -4.04 12.15 10.24
CA LEU A 53 -4.99 11.25 9.58
C LEU A 53 -5.70 11.91 8.37
N ASP A 54 -5.87 13.24 8.38
CA ASP A 54 -6.38 13.99 7.24
C ASP A 54 -5.42 13.93 6.04
N TYR A 55 -4.12 14.05 6.31
CA TYR A 55 -3.10 13.86 5.28
C TYR A 55 -3.15 12.44 4.70
N LEU A 56 -3.19 11.41 5.55
CA LEU A 56 -3.29 10.02 5.08
C LEU A 56 -4.57 9.78 4.26
N SER A 57 -5.69 10.38 4.67
CA SER A 57 -6.92 10.33 3.87
C SER A 57 -6.78 11.00 2.50
N SER A 58 -6.02 12.11 2.41
CA SER A 58 -5.71 12.78 1.14
C SER A 58 -4.89 11.89 0.19
N LEU A 59 -4.10 10.97 0.74
CA LEU A 59 -3.33 9.98 -0.01
C LEU A 59 -4.18 8.82 -0.53
N LYS A 60 -5.45 8.70 -0.07
CA LYS A 60 -6.36 7.59 -0.39
C LYS A 60 -5.84 6.20 0.03
N VAL A 61 -4.97 6.16 1.04
CA VAL A 61 -4.53 4.89 1.63
C VAL A 61 -5.69 4.23 2.38
N LYS A 62 -5.74 2.90 2.35
CA LYS A 62 -6.78 2.11 3.03
C LYS A 62 -6.41 1.73 4.45
N GLY A 63 -5.11 1.70 4.74
CA GLY A 63 -4.64 1.39 6.06
C GLY A 63 -3.30 2.01 6.41
N LEU A 64 -3.08 2.10 7.71
CA LEU A 64 -1.85 2.52 8.35
C LEU A 64 -1.25 1.31 9.07
N VAL A 65 0.01 1.00 8.80
CA VAL A 65 0.82 0.13 9.66
C VAL A 65 1.55 1.00 10.66
N LEU A 66 1.06 0.99 11.89
CA LEU A 66 1.67 1.68 13.02
C LEU A 66 2.79 0.81 13.60
N GLY A 67 3.96 1.41 13.78
CA GLY A 67 5.10 0.78 14.43
C GLY A 67 4.81 0.35 15.87
N PRO A 68 5.75 -0.37 16.49
CA PRO A 68 5.56 -0.88 17.83
C PRO A 68 5.48 0.27 18.83
N ILE A 69 4.34 0.35 19.53
CA ILE A 69 4.06 1.36 20.56
C ILE A 69 4.05 0.76 21.97
N HIS A 70 4.25 -0.56 22.07
CA HIS A 70 4.23 -1.26 23.34
C HIS A 70 5.48 -0.95 24.16
N LYS A 71 5.39 -1.15 25.47
CA LYS A 71 6.52 -0.97 26.36
C LYS A 71 7.57 -2.05 26.08
N ASN A 72 8.71 -1.65 25.53
CA ASN A 72 9.85 -2.53 25.32
C ASN A 72 11.00 -2.12 26.23
N GLN A 73 11.65 -3.11 26.83
CA GLN A 73 12.92 -2.93 27.50
C GLN A 73 13.98 -3.67 26.68
N LYS A 74 15.02 -2.93 26.28
CA LYS A 74 16.05 -3.40 25.36
C LYS A 74 16.62 -4.75 25.81
N ASP A 75 16.48 -5.75 24.94
CA ASP A 75 16.99 -7.12 25.12
C ASP A 75 16.53 -7.81 26.43
N ASP A 76 15.42 -7.34 27.00
CA ASP A 76 14.80 -7.90 28.21
C ASP A 76 13.37 -8.38 27.94
N VAL A 77 13.21 -9.71 27.94
CA VAL A 77 11.92 -10.39 27.75
C VAL A 77 10.96 -10.11 28.91
N ALA A 78 11.45 -9.99 30.14
CA ALA A 78 10.61 -9.79 31.32
C ALA A 78 10.10 -8.34 31.39
N GLY A 79 10.96 -7.37 31.10
CA GLY A 79 10.63 -5.94 31.05
C GLY A 79 9.76 -5.52 29.86
N THR A 80 9.68 -6.35 28.81
CA THR A 80 8.84 -6.09 27.63
C THR A 80 7.40 -6.54 27.83
N ASP A 81 6.46 -5.61 27.67
CA ASP A 81 5.01 -5.83 27.81
C ASP A 81 4.29 -5.36 26.54
N LEU A 82 3.74 -6.31 25.78
CA LEU A 82 3.03 -6.07 24.52
C LEU A 82 1.60 -5.55 24.69
N LEU A 83 1.06 -5.57 25.91
CA LEU A 83 -0.31 -5.15 26.25
C LEU A 83 -0.36 -3.71 26.78
N GLN A 84 0.79 -3.18 27.19
CA GLN A 84 0.96 -1.83 27.70
C GLN A 84 1.60 -0.93 26.64
N ILE A 85 1.00 0.23 26.38
CA ILE A 85 1.59 1.27 25.53
C ILE A 85 2.71 1.96 26.32
N ASP A 86 3.84 2.21 25.68
CA ASP A 86 4.91 3.03 26.24
C ASP A 86 4.37 4.46 26.50
N PRO A 87 4.47 4.98 27.75
CA PRO A 87 4.00 6.30 28.11
C PRO A 87 4.55 7.45 27.24
N ASN A 88 5.68 7.25 26.58
CA ASN A 88 6.25 8.22 25.63
C ASN A 88 5.37 8.42 24.39
N PHE A 89 4.63 7.40 23.96
CA PHE A 89 3.71 7.49 22.82
C PHE A 89 2.30 7.91 23.23
N GLY A 90 1.90 7.70 24.48
CA GLY A 90 0.63 8.13 25.04
C GLY A 90 -0.09 7.05 25.84
N SER A 91 -1.40 7.22 25.99
CA SER A 91 -2.27 6.34 26.78
C SER A 91 -3.11 5.39 25.91
N LYS A 92 -3.79 4.42 26.56
CA LYS A 92 -4.76 3.55 25.87
C LYS A 92 -5.96 4.35 25.35
N GLU A 93 -6.32 5.42 26.04
CA GLU A 93 -7.37 6.36 25.66
C GLU A 93 -6.99 7.13 24.38
N ASP A 94 -5.74 7.57 24.28
CA ASP A 94 -5.22 8.22 23.06
C ASP A 94 -5.26 7.27 21.88
N PHE A 95 -4.87 6.01 22.09
CA PHE A 95 -4.92 4.98 21.06
C PHE A 95 -6.35 4.66 20.62
N ALA A 96 -7.29 4.52 21.56
CA ALA A 96 -8.71 4.30 21.24
C ALA A 96 -9.29 5.48 20.44
N SER A 97 -8.92 6.71 20.82
CA SER A 97 -9.28 7.95 20.10
C SER A 97 -8.70 8.00 18.69
N LEU A 98 -7.45 7.53 18.50
CA LEU A 98 -6.81 7.38 17.19
C LEU A 98 -7.57 6.37 16.33
N LEU A 99 -7.84 5.16 16.84
CA LEU A 99 -8.58 4.11 16.12
C LEU A 99 -9.96 4.60 15.67
N GLN A 100 -10.70 5.28 16.56
CA GLN A 100 -12.00 5.83 16.22
C GLN A 100 -11.91 6.88 15.11
N SER A 101 -10.89 7.73 15.15
CA SER A 101 -10.68 8.80 14.16
C SER A 101 -10.25 8.24 12.80
N ALA A 102 -9.40 7.21 12.80
CA ALA A 102 -8.99 6.49 11.60
C ALA A 102 -10.20 5.80 10.94
N LYS A 103 -11.02 5.10 11.74
CA LYS A 103 -12.25 4.46 11.28
C LYS A 103 -13.23 5.44 10.65
N LYS A 104 -13.41 6.63 11.23
CA LYS A 104 -14.25 7.71 10.66
C LYS A 104 -13.78 8.17 9.27
N LYS A 105 -12.49 8.02 8.97
CA LYS A 105 -11.89 8.35 7.67
C LYS A 105 -11.70 7.12 6.77
N SER A 106 -12.29 5.98 7.14
CA SER A 106 -12.13 4.69 6.44
C SER A 106 -10.67 4.22 6.33
N ILE A 107 -9.85 4.58 7.31
CA ILE A 107 -8.47 4.12 7.46
C ILE A 107 -8.46 3.00 8.50
N ARG A 108 -8.01 1.82 8.09
CA ARG A 108 -7.79 0.67 8.97
C ARG A 108 -6.43 0.79 9.66
N VAL A 109 -6.32 0.31 10.89
CA VAL A 109 -5.05 0.38 11.65
C VAL A 109 -4.50 -1.01 11.89
N ILE A 110 -3.28 -1.24 11.42
CA ILE A 110 -2.46 -2.42 11.66
C ILE A 110 -1.41 -2.05 12.71
N LEU A 111 -1.19 -2.91 13.70
CA LEU A 111 -0.20 -2.69 14.75
C LEU A 111 0.99 -3.64 14.58
N ASP A 112 2.20 -3.09 14.57
CA ASP A 112 3.44 -3.86 14.62
C ASP A 112 3.69 -4.36 16.05
N LEU A 113 3.77 -5.68 16.22
CA LEU A 113 3.99 -6.35 17.50
C LEU A 113 5.40 -6.96 17.61
N THR A 114 6.37 -6.51 16.81
CA THR A 114 7.76 -6.93 16.94
C THR A 114 8.25 -6.64 18.37
N PRO A 115 8.54 -7.67 19.18
CA PRO A 115 8.57 -7.50 20.62
C PRO A 115 9.82 -6.74 21.09
N ASN A 116 11.00 -7.03 20.54
CA ASN A 116 12.26 -6.40 20.92
C ASN A 116 12.74 -5.34 19.91
N TYR A 117 11.87 -4.39 19.56
CA TYR A 117 12.15 -3.43 18.49
C TYR A 117 13.27 -2.41 18.79
N GLN A 118 13.69 -2.25 20.05
CA GLN A 118 14.85 -1.44 20.44
C GLN A 118 16.13 -2.27 20.68
N GLY A 119 16.01 -3.59 20.62
CA GLY A 119 17.11 -4.52 20.85
C GLY A 119 17.89 -4.89 19.60
N GLU A 120 18.90 -5.73 19.79
CA GLU A 120 19.75 -6.20 18.68
C GLU A 120 19.03 -7.27 17.83
N ASN A 121 18.26 -8.13 18.48
CA ASN A 121 17.44 -9.16 17.83
C ASN A 121 15.96 -8.94 18.14
N SER A 122 15.18 -8.65 17.10
CA SER A 122 13.73 -8.39 17.14
C SER A 122 12.90 -9.43 17.91
N TRP A 123 13.34 -10.69 17.97
CA TRP A 123 12.64 -11.79 18.64
C TRP A 123 13.31 -12.26 19.93
N PHE A 124 14.32 -11.52 20.39
CA PHE A 124 15.25 -11.93 21.43
C PHE A 124 16.06 -13.18 21.06
N SER A 125 17.29 -13.27 21.58
CA SER A 125 18.12 -14.47 21.36
C SER A 125 17.75 -15.64 22.27
N THR A 126 16.85 -15.43 23.24
CA THR A 126 16.45 -16.43 24.25
C THR A 126 14.94 -16.35 24.54
N GLN A 127 14.36 -17.43 25.08
CA GLN A 127 12.96 -17.50 25.54
C GLN A 127 11.90 -17.22 24.47
N VAL A 128 12.13 -17.72 23.25
CA VAL A 128 11.24 -17.53 22.09
C VAL A 128 9.79 -17.97 22.37
N ASP A 129 9.58 -19.09 23.07
CA ASP A 129 8.23 -19.59 23.39
C ASP A 129 7.46 -18.66 24.34
N THR A 130 8.16 -18.08 25.32
CA THR A 130 7.60 -17.07 26.22
C THR A 130 7.16 -15.83 25.44
N VAL A 131 8.01 -15.39 24.49
CA VAL A 131 7.74 -14.25 23.64
C VAL A 131 6.56 -14.52 22.71
N ALA A 132 6.49 -15.72 22.12
CA ALA A 132 5.39 -16.14 21.27
C ALA A 132 4.04 -16.16 22.03
N THR A 133 4.07 -16.59 23.29
CA THR A 133 2.89 -16.54 24.18
C THR A 133 2.46 -15.10 24.44
N LYS A 134 3.42 -14.18 24.71
CA LYS A 134 3.11 -12.75 24.88
C LYS A 134 2.49 -12.16 23.62
N VAL A 135 2.98 -12.53 22.43
CA VAL A 135 2.41 -12.06 21.16
C VAL A 135 0.98 -12.56 21.01
N LYS A 136 0.72 -13.85 21.30
CA LYS A 136 -0.63 -14.41 21.29
C LYS A 136 -1.60 -13.62 22.18
N ASP A 137 -1.23 -13.37 23.43
CA ASP A 137 -2.08 -12.61 24.37
C ASP A 137 -2.32 -11.18 23.86
N ALA A 138 -1.30 -10.56 23.25
CA ALA A 138 -1.41 -9.24 22.65
C ALA A 138 -2.35 -9.21 21.45
N LEU A 139 -2.34 -10.24 20.59
CA LEU A 139 -3.25 -10.34 19.44
C LEU A 139 -4.71 -10.28 19.92
N GLU A 140 -5.08 -11.13 20.88
CA GLU A 140 -6.44 -11.17 21.43
C GLU A 140 -6.83 -9.83 22.07
N PHE A 141 -5.94 -9.25 22.86
CA PHE A 141 -6.17 -7.97 23.53
C PHE A 141 -6.40 -6.82 22.54
N TRP A 142 -5.54 -6.69 21.54
CA TRP A 142 -5.61 -5.59 20.56
C TRP A 142 -6.74 -5.78 19.54
N LEU A 143 -7.11 -7.03 19.22
CA LEU A 143 -8.32 -7.31 18.43
C LEU A 143 -9.58 -6.84 19.15
N GLN A 144 -9.68 -7.08 20.46
CA GLN A 144 -10.79 -6.58 21.29
C GLN A 144 -10.79 -5.04 21.36
N ALA A 145 -9.60 -4.42 21.39
CA ALA A 145 -9.45 -2.96 21.35
C ALA A 145 -9.84 -2.34 19.99
N GLY A 146 -9.97 -3.16 18.93
CA GLY A 146 -10.47 -2.74 17.62
C GLY A 146 -9.42 -2.63 16.52
N VAL A 147 -8.17 -3.05 16.77
CA VAL A 147 -7.10 -3.11 15.76
C VAL A 147 -7.51 -4.02 14.60
N ASP A 148 -7.25 -3.58 13.36
CA ASP A 148 -7.69 -4.26 12.14
C ASP A 148 -6.71 -5.33 11.64
N GLY A 149 -5.49 -5.34 12.16
CA GLY A 149 -4.51 -6.34 11.82
C GLY A 149 -3.19 -6.16 12.53
N PHE A 150 -2.26 -7.08 12.27
CA PHE A 150 -0.94 -7.07 12.88
C PHE A 150 0.15 -7.25 11.86
N GLN A 151 1.30 -6.63 12.14
CA GLN A 151 2.57 -6.88 11.47
C GLN A 151 3.54 -7.44 12.52
N VAL A 152 4.41 -8.35 12.10
CA VAL A 152 5.67 -8.57 12.81
C VAL A 152 6.78 -8.74 11.78
N ARG A 153 8.00 -8.46 12.22
CA ARG A 153 9.20 -8.37 11.37
C ARG A 153 10.21 -9.42 11.75
N ASP A 154 11.15 -9.65 10.84
CA ASP A 154 12.36 -10.44 11.07
C ASP A 154 12.06 -11.88 11.54
N ILE A 155 11.02 -12.53 11.00
CA ILE A 155 10.59 -13.87 11.44
C ILE A 155 11.62 -14.95 11.15
N GLU A 156 12.59 -14.68 10.28
CA GLU A 156 13.74 -15.54 10.07
C GLU A 156 14.52 -15.79 11.38
N ASN A 157 14.42 -14.87 12.34
CA ASN A 157 15.00 -15.02 13.68
C ASN A 157 14.08 -15.75 14.66
N LEU A 158 12.82 -16.03 14.27
CA LEU A 158 11.85 -16.76 15.07
C LEU A 158 11.97 -18.26 14.79
N LYS A 159 12.35 -19.03 15.80
CA LYS A 159 12.36 -20.50 15.70
C LYS A 159 10.94 -21.02 15.53
N ASP A 160 10.75 -21.99 14.62
CA ASP A 160 9.44 -22.60 14.32
C ASP A 160 8.36 -21.57 13.88
N ALA A 161 8.80 -20.49 13.24
CA ALA A 161 7.96 -19.37 12.82
C ALA A 161 6.65 -19.82 12.16
N SER A 162 6.71 -20.73 11.17
CA SER A 162 5.55 -21.21 10.40
C SER A 162 4.42 -21.75 11.28
N SER A 163 4.73 -22.45 12.37
CA SER A 163 3.74 -22.96 13.31
C SER A 163 3.06 -21.83 14.08
N PHE A 164 3.84 -20.87 14.57
CA PHE A 164 3.30 -19.69 15.26
C PHE A 164 2.47 -18.82 14.31
N LEU A 165 2.90 -18.64 13.05
CA LEU A 165 2.13 -17.87 12.06
C LEU A 165 0.74 -18.48 11.88
N ALA A 166 0.68 -19.81 11.71
CA ALA A 166 -0.57 -20.52 11.50
C ALA A 166 -1.51 -20.41 12.72
N GLU A 167 -0.96 -20.49 13.94
CA GLU A 167 -1.73 -20.28 15.17
C GLU A 167 -2.29 -18.86 15.25
N TRP A 168 -1.44 -17.85 15.07
CA TRP A 168 -1.83 -16.44 15.14
C TRP A 168 -2.81 -16.06 14.02
N GLN A 169 -2.65 -16.63 12.83
CA GLN A 169 -3.58 -16.46 11.73
C GLN A 169 -4.96 -17.07 12.06
N ASN A 170 -5.00 -18.22 12.73
CA ASN A 170 -6.27 -18.81 13.18
C ASN A 170 -6.98 -17.93 14.22
N ILE A 171 -6.25 -17.33 15.16
CA ILE A 171 -6.81 -16.40 16.15
C ILE A 171 -7.41 -15.19 15.44
N THR A 172 -6.63 -14.52 14.58
CA THR A 172 -7.10 -13.33 13.85
C THR A 172 -8.32 -13.61 12.97
N ASN A 173 -8.32 -14.74 12.25
CA ASN A 173 -9.47 -15.19 11.45
C ASN A 173 -10.71 -15.47 12.32
N GLY A 174 -10.52 -16.00 13.54
CA GLY A 174 -11.61 -16.27 14.49
C GLY A 174 -12.33 -15.02 14.98
N PHE A 175 -11.67 -13.85 15.00
CA PHE A 175 -12.30 -12.56 15.34
C PHE A 175 -13.03 -11.90 14.15
N GLY A 176 -12.80 -12.38 12.93
CA GLY A 176 -13.52 -11.96 11.72
C GLY A 176 -12.67 -12.03 10.45
N GLU A 177 -13.27 -12.48 9.34
CA GLU A 177 -12.58 -12.66 8.06
C GLU A 177 -12.02 -11.37 7.44
N ASP A 178 -12.54 -10.21 7.91
CA ASP A 178 -12.15 -8.85 7.55
C ASP A 178 -10.91 -8.33 8.29
N ARG A 179 -10.35 -9.12 9.21
CA ARG A 179 -9.12 -8.77 9.92
C ARG A 179 -7.90 -9.26 9.14
N TRP A 180 -6.92 -8.38 9.04
CA TRP A 180 -5.71 -8.62 8.27
C TRP A 180 -4.63 -9.20 9.16
N SER A 181 -4.13 -10.38 8.82
CA SER A 181 -2.82 -10.79 9.30
C SER A 181 -1.85 -10.35 8.20
N VAL A 182 -1.22 -9.16 8.30
CA VAL A 182 -0.07 -8.90 7.42
C VAL A 182 0.91 -10.02 7.71
N ASP A 183 1.41 -10.59 6.63
CA ASP A 183 2.60 -11.41 6.57
C ASP A 183 3.72 -10.81 7.44
N LEU A 184 3.84 -11.39 8.63
CA LEU A 184 5.07 -11.88 9.22
C LEU A 184 6.14 -12.08 8.12
N SER A 185 6.88 -11.03 7.79
CA SER A 185 7.92 -10.95 6.76
C SER A 185 7.95 -12.07 5.69
N VAL A 186 7.19 -11.95 4.60
CA VAL A 186 7.61 -12.55 3.33
C VAL A 186 7.34 -11.59 2.18
N ASN A 187 8.43 -11.16 1.55
CA ASN A 187 8.44 -10.70 0.16
C ASN A 187 8.02 -11.87 -0.74
N THR A 188 6.75 -12.27 -0.72
CA THR A 188 6.21 -13.11 -1.78
C THR A 188 5.89 -12.21 -2.96
N GLU A 189 6.33 -12.60 -4.16
CA GLU A 189 6.09 -11.85 -5.39
C GLU A 189 4.59 -11.52 -5.57
N ASP A 190 3.69 -12.41 -5.12
CA ASP A 190 2.22 -12.22 -5.17
C ASP A 190 1.66 -11.11 -4.26
N THR A 191 2.22 -10.89 -3.05
CA THR A 191 1.67 -9.86 -2.13
C THR A 191 2.05 -8.45 -2.57
N ALA A 192 3.24 -8.27 -3.13
CA ALA A 192 3.72 -7.00 -3.70
C ALA A 192 2.94 -6.59 -4.97
N LEU A 193 2.51 -7.57 -5.77
CA LEU A 193 1.70 -7.35 -6.98
C LEU A 193 0.28 -6.84 -6.66
N HIS A 194 -0.31 -7.31 -5.55
CA HIS A 194 -1.69 -6.99 -5.19
C HIS A 194 -1.85 -5.84 -4.20
N ASN A 195 -0.97 -5.64 -3.21
CA ASN A 195 -1.09 -4.54 -2.24
C ASN A 195 0.22 -3.76 -2.11
N PRO A 196 0.29 -2.53 -2.64
CA PRO A 196 1.49 -1.74 -2.49
C PRO A 196 1.53 -1.21 -1.05
N VAL A 197 2.52 -1.67 -0.30
CA VAL A 197 2.84 -1.16 1.03
C VAL A 197 3.99 -0.18 0.88
N PHE A 198 3.73 1.08 1.20
CA PHE A 198 4.77 2.11 1.17
C PHE A 198 5.23 2.40 2.59
N SER A 199 6.53 2.50 2.80
CA SER A 199 7.09 3.08 4.01
C SER A 199 7.36 4.56 3.79
N ALA A 200 7.23 5.36 4.85
CA ALA A 200 7.88 6.65 4.92
C ALA A 200 9.41 6.45 5.00
N PHE A 201 10.04 5.95 3.92
CA PHE A 201 11.49 5.69 3.76
C PHE A 201 12.05 4.36 4.33
N GLN A 202 13.16 3.90 3.73
CA GLN A 202 14.16 2.89 4.17
C GLN A 202 15.50 3.19 3.43
N PRO A 203 16.72 2.89 3.94
CA PRO A 203 17.15 2.57 5.30
C PRO A 203 18.17 3.61 5.81
N VAL A 204 17.73 4.55 6.63
CA VAL A 204 18.58 5.22 7.64
C VAL A 204 17.78 5.08 8.92
N GLU A 205 18.39 4.62 10.01
CA GLU A 205 17.72 4.41 11.29
C GLU A 205 16.94 5.68 11.69
N ALA A 206 15.60 5.61 11.61
CA ALA A 206 14.65 6.72 11.84
C ALA A 206 14.80 7.97 10.94
N PRO A 207 14.40 7.90 9.65
CA PRO A 207 14.36 9.07 8.78
C PRO A 207 13.22 10.02 9.17
N VAL A 208 13.46 11.32 9.03
CA VAL A 208 12.49 12.36 9.39
C VAL A 208 11.63 12.74 8.19
N MET A 209 10.31 12.80 8.39
CA MET A 209 9.36 13.24 7.37
C MET A 209 9.35 14.76 7.24
N LEU A 210 9.63 15.24 6.03
CA LEU A 210 9.73 16.68 5.72
C LEU A 210 8.36 17.26 5.41
N TRP A 211 7.61 17.69 6.44
CA TRP A 211 6.28 18.28 6.25
C TRP A 211 6.31 19.64 5.56
N ASP A 212 7.21 20.52 5.99
CA ASP A 212 7.39 21.86 5.48
C ASP A 212 8.86 22.32 5.62
N GLU A 213 9.13 23.59 5.31
CA GLU A 213 10.46 24.19 5.38
C GLU A 213 10.88 24.59 6.81
N SER A 214 10.03 24.37 7.81
CA SER A 214 10.32 24.76 9.19
C SER A 214 11.57 24.04 9.68
N ASN A 215 12.42 24.76 10.41
CA ASN A 215 13.75 24.35 10.84
C ASN A 215 13.80 22.89 11.34
N PHE A 216 14.36 22.01 10.53
CA PHE A 216 14.94 20.78 11.04
C PHE A 216 16.33 21.14 11.60
N PRO A 217 16.57 20.99 12.92
CA PRO A 217 17.81 21.46 13.56
C PRO A 217 19.09 20.89 12.93
N TYR A 218 18.98 19.76 12.23
CA TYR A 218 20.12 18.99 11.70
C TYR A 218 20.28 19.06 10.18
N ILE A 219 19.33 19.64 9.42
CA ILE A 219 19.28 19.58 7.94
C ILE A 219 18.78 20.89 7.28
N SER A 220 18.56 21.97 8.04
CA SER A 220 17.85 23.18 7.57
C SER A 220 18.42 23.87 6.33
N ALA A 221 19.72 23.72 6.03
CA ALA A 221 20.34 24.31 4.84
C ALA A 221 20.17 23.47 3.54
N ALA A 222 19.66 22.23 3.63
CA ALA A 222 19.63 21.28 2.52
C ALA A 222 18.21 20.93 2.02
N VAL A 223 17.15 21.33 2.73
CA VAL A 223 15.77 21.00 2.38
C VAL A 223 15.21 22.04 1.41
N ARG A 224 14.78 21.59 0.23
CA ARG A 224 14.11 22.44 -0.77
C ARG A 224 12.60 22.24 -0.72
N ALA A 225 11.83 23.24 -1.16
CA ALA A 225 10.37 23.19 -1.21
C ALA A 225 9.84 21.91 -1.90
N ASN A 226 10.43 21.50 -3.02
CA ASN A 226 10.06 20.31 -3.80
C ASN A 226 10.35 18.97 -3.09
N MET A 227 11.03 18.98 -1.94
CA MET A 227 11.26 17.80 -1.09
C MET A 227 10.22 17.69 0.04
N THR A 228 9.48 18.77 0.31
CA THR A 228 8.52 18.83 1.41
C THR A 228 7.12 18.40 0.97
N VAL A 229 6.33 17.87 1.90
CA VAL A 229 4.91 17.54 1.65
C VAL A 229 4.14 18.78 1.18
N LYS A 230 4.42 19.95 1.78
CA LYS A 230 3.80 21.21 1.40
C LYS A 230 4.13 21.59 -0.04
N GLY A 231 5.40 21.71 -0.40
CA GLY A 231 5.79 22.13 -1.75
C GLY A 231 5.40 21.12 -2.83
N GLN A 232 5.48 19.82 -2.55
CA GLN A 232 4.99 18.81 -3.49
C GLN A 232 3.47 18.82 -3.64
N SER A 233 2.71 19.26 -2.63
CA SER A 233 1.25 19.39 -2.76
C SER A 233 0.83 20.55 -3.66
N GLU A 234 1.69 21.56 -3.82
CA GLU A 234 1.47 22.71 -4.71
C GLU A 234 1.92 22.41 -6.16
N ASP A 235 2.87 21.50 -6.34
CA ASP A 235 3.39 21.09 -7.64
C ASP A 235 2.60 19.88 -8.21
N PRO A 236 1.83 20.05 -9.31
CA PRO A 236 1.07 18.97 -9.93
C PRO A 236 1.95 17.89 -10.58
N GLY A 237 3.21 18.21 -10.92
CA GLY A 237 4.20 17.29 -11.47
C GLY A 237 5.01 16.55 -10.41
N SER A 238 4.75 16.79 -9.13
CA SER A 238 5.49 16.15 -8.05
C SER A 238 5.14 14.66 -7.91
N LEU A 239 6.05 13.92 -7.26
CA LEU A 239 5.82 12.52 -6.93
C LEU A 239 4.58 12.33 -6.03
N LEU A 240 4.36 13.21 -5.06
CA LEU A 240 3.19 13.18 -4.18
C LEU A 240 1.88 13.39 -4.96
N SER A 241 1.86 14.35 -5.89
CA SER A 241 0.70 14.62 -6.74
C SER A 241 0.42 13.43 -7.65
N LEU A 242 1.45 12.86 -8.28
CA LEU A 242 1.34 11.63 -9.07
C LEU A 242 0.80 10.47 -8.23
N PHE A 243 1.31 10.27 -7.01
CA PHE A 243 0.86 9.23 -6.10
C PHE A 243 -0.63 9.37 -5.75
N ARG A 244 -1.08 10.59 -5.41
CA ARG A 244 -2.50 10.85 -5.11
C ARG A 244 -3.39 10.52 -6.29
N ARG A 245 -2.99 10.92 -7.50
CA ARG A 245 -3.74 10.68 -8.75
C ARG A 245 -3.81 9.19 -9.08
N LEU A 246 -2.71 8.46 -8.95
CA LEU A 246 -2.69 7.00 -9.13
C LEU A 246 -3.56 6.29 -8.10
N SER A 247 -3.49 6.71 -6.84
CA SER A 247 -4.29 6.14 -5.75
C SER A 247 -5.79 6.42 -5.95
N ASP A 248 -6.13 7.60 -6.45
CA ASP A 248 -7.50 7.95 -6.84
C ASP A 248 -8.02 7.05 -7.96
N GLN A 249 -7.25 6.84 -9.03
CA GLN A 249 -7.62 5.94 -10.13
C GLN A 249 -7.83 4.52 -9.61
N ARG A 250 -6.86 4.00 -8.85
CA ARG A 250 -6.96 2.67 -8.27
C ARG A 250 -8.18 2.51 -7.36
N SER A 251 -8.59 3.55 -6.63
CA SER A 251 -9.76 3.46 -5.74
C SER A 251 -11.11 3.38 -6.45
N LYS A 252 -11.17 3.78 -7.74
CA LYS A 252 -12.41 3.87 -8.53
C LYS A 252 -12.50 2.79 -9.59
N GLU A 253 -11.37 2.42 -10.17
CA GLU A 253 -11.33 1.55 -11.36
C GLU A 253 -11.29 0.07 -11.00
N ARG A 254 -12.36 -0.65 -11.35
CA ARG A 254 -12.51 -2.09 -11.09
C ARG A 254 -11.40 -2.92 -11.73
N SER A 255 -10.99 -2.56 -12.94
CA SER A 255 -9.89 -3.23 -13.65
C SER A 255 -8.55 -3.06 -12.95
N LEU A 256 -8.30 -1.93 -12.27
CA LEU A 256 -7.09 -1.73 -11.47
C LEU A 256 -7.16 -2.43 -10.11
N LEU A 257 -8.35 -2.60 -9.56
CA LEU A 257 -8.58 -3.30 -8.29
C LEU A 257 -8.52 -4.82 -8.42
N HIS A 258 -9.23 -5.38 -9.39
CA HIS A 258 -9.50 -6.83 -9.50
C HIS A 258 -9.25 -7.38 -10.90
N GLY A 259 -8.87 -6.54 -11.85
CA GLY A 259 -8.65 -6.97 -13.22
C GLY A 259 -7.51 -7.95 -13.35
N ASP A 260 -7.70 -8.92 -14.24
CA ASP A 260 -6.69 -9.90 -14.61
C ASP A 260 -5.45 -9.17 -15.14
N PHE A 261 -4.28 -9.71 -14.83
CA PHE A 261 -2.97 -9.13 -15.18
C PHE A 261 -2.36 -9.92 -16.33
N HIS A 262 -2.06 -9.23 -17.43
CA HIS A 262 -1.40 -9.82 -18.60
C HIS A 262 -0.14 -9.02 -18.94
N ALA A 263 1.02 -9.57 -18.62
CA ALA A 263 2.30 -8.99 -19.04
C ALA A 263 2.46 -9.12 -20.57
N LEU A 264 2.99 -8.08 -21.20
CA LEU A 264 3.35 -8.08 -22.61
C LEU A 264 4.84 -8.37 -22.75
N THR A 265 5.19 -9.09 -23.81
CA THR A 265 6.60 -9.33 -24.16
C THR A 265 7.31 -7.99 -24.34
N SER A 266 8.30 -7.74 -23.48
CA SER A 266 8.98 -6.45 -23.38
C SER A 266 10.50 -6.65 -23.52
N GLY A 267 11.18 -5.71 -24.20
CA GLY A 267 12.63 -5.71 -24.35
C GLY A 267 13.38 -5.30 -23.08
N PRO A 268 14.73 -5.28 -23.10
CA PRO A 268 15.54 -4.91 -21.94
C PRO A 268 15.23 -3.48 -21.45
N GLY A 269 14.96 -3.32 -20.15
CA GLY A 269 14.64 -2.01 -19.56
C GLY A 269 13.24 -1.49 -19.89
N PHE A 270 12.39 -2.31 -20.51
CA PHE A 270 11.02 -1.99 -20.85
C PHE A 270 10.07 -2.96 -20.16
N PHE A 271 8.96 -2.48 -19.63
CA PHE A 271 7.92 -3.34 -19.06
C PHE A 271 6.55 -2.81 -19.41
N SER A 272 5.68 -3.70 -19.86
CA SER A 272 4.30 -3.34 -20.15
C SER A 272 3.34 -4.45 -19.82
N TYR A 273 2.12 -4.07 -19.43
CA TYR A 273 1.08 -5.03 -19.07
C TYR A 273 -0.31 -4.42 -19.23
N ILE A 274 -1.30 -5.31 -19.39
CA ILE A 274 -2.72 -4.98 -19.47
C ILE A 274 -3.40 -5.39 -18.17
N ARG A 275 -4.29 -4.52 -17.69
CA ARG A 275 -5.28 -4.82 -16.65
C ARG A 275 -6.67 -4.70 -17.25
N HIS A 276 -7.46 -5.75 -17.17
CA HIS A 276 -8.84 -5.75 -17.66
C HIS A 276 -9.77 -6.51 -16.72
N TRP A 277 -11.02 -6.07 -16.64
CA TRP A 277 -12.05 -6.74 -15.84
C TRP A 277 -13.39 -6.72 -16.57
N ASP A 278 -13.84 -7.89 -17.03
CA ASP A 278 -15.14 -8.06 -17.68
C ASP A 278 -15.37 -7.03 -18.80
N GLN A 279 -16.49 -6.31 -18.80
CA GLN A 279 -16.83 -5.26 -19.77
C GLN A 279 -16.41 -3.84 -19.34
N ASN A 280 -15.57 -3.72 -18.31
CA ASN A 280 -15.11 -2.42 -17.81
C ASN A 280 -13.97 -1.86 -18.68
N GLU A 281 -13.62 -0.59 -18.45
CA GLU A 281 -12.45 0.02 -19.08
C GLU A 281 -11.19 -0.80 -18.82
N ARG A 282 -10.34 -0.91 -19.83
CA ARG A 282 -9.08 -1.64 -19.79
C ARG A 282 -7.94 -0.64 -19.67
N PHE A 283 -6.87 -1.07 -19.02
CA PHE A 283 -5.69 -0.24 -18.78
C PHE A 283 -4.46 -0.91 -19.37
N LEU A 284 -3.63 -0.12 -20.03
CA LEU A 284 -2.31 -0.51 -20.50
C LEU A 284 -1.30 0.34 -19.74
N VAL A 285 -0.37 -0.33 -19.07
CA VAL A 285 0.75 0.30 -18.38
C VAL A 285 2.00 0.06 -19.19
N VAL A 286 2.78 1.12 -19.39
CA VAL A 286 3.97 1.12 -20.22
C VAL A 286 5.08 1.84 -19.45
N LEU A 287 6.16 1.15 -19.11
CA LEU A 287 7.24 1.65 -18.27
C LEU A 287 8.59 1.50 -18.99
N ASN A 288 9.27 2.61 -19.21
CA ASN A 288 10.67 2.65 -19.61
C ASN A 288 11.53 2.84 -18.35
N PHE A 289 12.27 1.81 -17.97
CA PHE A 289 13.25 1.85 -16.88
C PHE A 289 14.64 2.29 -17.35
N GLY A 290 14.88 2.32 -18.66
CA GLY A 290 16.16 2.69 -19.24
C GLY A 290 16.41 4.20 -19.29
N ASP A 291 17.68 4.55 -19.46
CA ASP A 291 18.17 5.93 -19.59
C ASP A 291 18.04 6.49 -21.02
N VAL A 292 17.50 5.70 -21.95
CA VAL A 292 17.38 6.05 -23.37
C VAL A 292 15.92 5.98 -23.79
N GLY A 293 15.50 6.93 -24.63
CA GLY A 293 14.16 6.90 -25.23
C GLY A 293 14.00 5.70 -26.16
N LEU A 294 12.87 5.00 -26.05
CA LEU A 294 12.60 3.78 -26.79
C LEU A 294 11.23 3.79 -27.46
N SER A 295 11.12 3.03 -28.56
CA SER A 295 9.84 2.76 -29.19
C SER A 295 9.23 1.54 -28.50
N ALA A 296 8.02 1.67 -27.96
CA ALA A 296 7.42 0.68 -27.07
C ALA A 296 7.24 -0.71 -27.74
N GLY A 297 7.06 -0.75 -29.07
CA GLY A 297 7.08 -2.00 -29.84
C GLY A 297 6.17 -3.09 -29.28
N LEU A 298 4.97 -2.69 -28.80
CA LEU A 298 4.07 -3.53 -28.03
C LEU A 298 3.65 -4.76 -28.84
N GLN A 299 4.14 -5.95 -28.48
CA GLN A 299 3.75 -7.18 -29.15
C GLN A 299 2.51 -7.78 -28.51
N ALA A 300 1.41 -7.82 -29.27
CA ALA A 300 0.11 -8.32 -28.84
C ALA A 300 -0.14 -9.80 -29.22
N SER A 301 0.84 -10.49 -29.80
CA SER A 301 0.66 -11.84 -30.40
C SER A 301 0.27 -12.92 -29.40
N ASP A 302 0.70 -12.79 -28.14
CA ASP A 302 0.46 -13.77 -27.09
C ASP A 302 -0.73 -13.40 -26.18
N LEU A 303 -1.46 -12.33 -26.51
CA LEU A 303 -2.60 -11.88 -25.71
C LEU A 303 -3.85 -12.72 -25.99
N PRO A 304 -4.65 -13.03 -24.95
CA PRO A 304 -5.96 -13.61 -25.18
C PRO A 304 -6.86 -12.63 -25.94
N ALA A 305 -7.84 -13.14 -26.67
CA ALA A 305 -8.78 -12.31 -27.43
C ALA A 305 -9.51 -11.27 -26.54
N SER A 306 -9.72 -11.58 -25.26
CA SER A 306 -10.29 -10.68 -24.25
C SER A 306 -9.38 -9.53 -23.82
N ALA A 307 -8.09 -9.58 -24.14
CA ALA A 307 -7.08 -8.56 -23.81
C ALA A 307 -6.49 -7.89 -25.05
N SER A 308 -7.14 -8.00 -26.22
CA SER A 308 -6.68 -7.37 -27.45
C SER A 308 -6.44 -5.86 -27.27
N LEU A 309 -5.34 -5.39 -27.87
CA LEU A 309 -4.97 -3.98 -27.89
C LEU A 309 -5.64 -3.25 -29.06
N PRO A 310 -6.19 -2.04 -28.84
CA PRO A 310 -6.67 -1.18 -29.91
C PRO A 310 -5.51 -0.48 -30.62
N ALA A 311 -5.78 0.17 -31.77
CA ALA A 311 -4.79 1.02 -32.43
C ALA A 311 -4.43 2.27 -31.58
N LYS A 312 -5.42 2.83 -30.87
CA LYS A 312 -5.26 4.02 -30.02
C LYS A 312 -5.73 3.76 -28.59
N ALA A 313 -5.04 4.37 -27.63
CA ALA A 313 -5.47 4.41 -26.23
C ALA A 313 -5.32 5.82 -25.67
N ASP A 314 -6.22 6.23 -24.78
CA ASP A 314 -6.19 7.56 -24.18
C ASP A 314 -5.15 7.62 -23.06
N LEU A 315 -4.33 8.66 -23.05
CA LEU A 315 -3.38 8.89 -21.97
C LEU A 315 -4.09 9.31 -20.69
N LEU A 316 -3.97 8.54 -19.62
CA LEU A 316 -4.54 8.89 -18.31
C LEU A 316 -3.54 9.64 -17.44
N LEU A 317 -2.33 9.11 -17.29
CA LEU A 317 -1.26 9.67 -16.46
C LEU A 317 0.10 9.45 -17.13
N SER A 318 1.01 10.42 -17.01
CA SER A 318 2.43 10.28 -17.32
C SER A 318 3.30 10.64 -16.11
N THR A 319 4.45 9.97 -15.96
CA THR A 319 5.46 10.35 -14.97
C THR A 319 6.27 11.58 -15.40
N GLN A 320 6.29 11.91 -16.70
CA GLN A 320 6.98 13.09 -17.21
C GLN A 320 6.00 14.23 -17.52
N PRO A 321 6.32 15.47 -17.11
CA PRO A 321 5.54 16.64 -17.50
C PRO A 321 5.74 16.92 -18.99
N GLY A 322 4.65 17.09 -19.75
CA GLY A 322 4.71 17.51 -21.16
C GLY A 322 3.76 16.79 -22.11
N ARG A 323 3.19 15.65 -21.70
CA ARG A 323 2.13 15.00 -22.47
C ARG A 323 0.76 15.54 -22.06
N GLU A 324 -0.12 15.73 -23.05
CA GLU A 324 -1.50 16.14 -22.83
C GLU A 324 -2.33 14.93 -22.38
N GLU A 325 -2.65 14.87 -21.10
CA GLU A 325 -3.54 13.84 -20.54
C GLU A 325 -4.95 13.96 -21.14
N GLY A 326 -5.55 12.82 -21.47
CA GLY A 326 -6.80 12.71 -22.21
C GLY A 326 -6.62 12.60 -23.73
N SER A 327 -5.41 12.83 -24.26
CA SER A 327 -5.15 12.67 -25.69
C SER A 327 -5.05 11.18 -26.10
N PRO A 328 -5.62 10.80 -27.26
CA PRO A 328 -5.45 9.46 -27.80
C PRO A 328 -4.05 9.29 -28.40
N LEU A 329 -3.32 8.28 -27.94
CA LEU A 329 -1.99 7.92 -28.43
C LEU A 329 -2.04 6.68 -29.32
N GLU A 330 -1.33 6.72 -30.45
CA GLU A 330 -1.14 5.57 -31.34
C GLU A 330 -0.16 4.57 -30.69
N LEU A 331 -0.60 3.33 -30.47
CA LEU A 331 0.20 2.31 -29.78
C LEU A 331 1.34 1.77 -30.64
N GLU A 332 1.15 1.67 -31.96
CA GLU A 332 2.18 1.15 -32.89
C GLU A 332 3.42 2.05 -32.97
N SER A 333 3.22 3.37 -32.87
CA SER A 333 4.28 4.37 -32.95
C SER A 333 4.60 5.02 -31.60
N LEU A 334 4.20 4.38 -30.50
CA LEU A 334 4.39 4.94 -29.17
C LEU A 334 5.88 5.04 -28.82
N LYS A 335 6.36 6.27 -28.64
CA LYS A 335 7.71 6.57 -28.17
C LYS A 335 7.67 6.96 -26.70
N LEU A 336 8.62 6.47 -25.93
CA LEU A 336 8.80 6.76 -24.51
C LEU A 336 10.12 7.48 -24.30
N GLU A 337 10.11 8.46 -23.42
CA GLU A 337 11.30 9.13 -22.93
C GLU A 337 12.02 8.29 -21.85
N PRO A 338 13.28 8.60 -21.50
CA PRO A 338 13.99 7.95 -20.40
C PRO A 338 13.23 8.01 -19.08
N HIS A 339 13.13 6.91 -18.33
CA HIS A 339 12.39 6.84 -17.06
C HIS A 339 10.90 7.23 -17.15
N GLU A 340 10.30 7.15 -18.33
CA GLU A 340 8.90 7.49 -18.54
C GLU A 340 7.97 6.30 -18.30
N GLY A 341 6.94 6.54 -17.51
CA GLY A 341 5.82 5.63 -17.30
C GLY A 341 4.52 6.26 -17.79
N LEU A 342 3.75 5.51 -18.58
CA LEU A 342 2.44 5.91 -19.07
C LEU A 342 1.38 4.94 -18.55
N LEU A 343 0.28 5.50 -18.04
CA LEU A 343 -0.96 4.78 -17.80
C LEU A 343 -1.95 5.19 -18.89
N LEU A 344 -2.32 4.22 -19.72
CA LEU A 344 -3.24 4.40 -20.83
C LEU A 344 -4.55 3.67 -20.53
N ARG A 345 -5.67 4.20 -21.01
CA ARG A 345 -7.00 3.56 -20.91
C ARG A 345 -7.62 3.35 -22.28
N PHE A 346 -8.45 2.32 -22.39
CA PHE A 346 -9.19 2.02 -23.61
C PHE A 346 -10.45 1.21 -23.32
N PRO A 347 -11.52 1.33 -24.15
CA PRO A 347 -12.78 0.66 -23.89
C PRO A 347 -12.72 -0.85 -24.13
N TYR A 348 -13.65 -1.58 -23.51
CA TYR A 348 -13.95 -2.96 -23.90
C TYR A 348 -14.60 -2.98 -25.29
N VAL A 349 -14.04 -3.76 -26.20
CA VAL A 349 -14.61 -4.02 -27.53
C VAL A 349 -15.18 -5.44 -27.51
N ALA A 350 -16.48 -5.55 -27.82
CA ALA A 350 -17.28 -6.78 -27.76
C ALA A 350 -17.04 -7.72 -28.95
#